data_AF-A0A227J8L8-F1
#
_entry.id   AF-A0A227J8L8-F1
#
_cell.length_a   1.000
_cell.length_b   1.000
_cell.length_c   1.000
_cell.angle_alpha   90.00
_cell.angle_beta   90.00
_cell.angle_gamma   90.00
#
_symmetry.space_group_name_H-M   'P 1'
#
loop_
_entity.id
_entity.type
_entity.pdbx_description
1 polymer ?
#
loop_
_entity_poly.entity_id
_entity_poly.type
_entity_poly.pdbx_seq_one_letter_code
_entity_poly.pdbx_strand_id
1 'polypeptide(L)'
;MLRELITSDVIRIHSDATDWKDAISKSCEALIENGAIEPSYVEAIYRSHEELGPYYVVGPGMAMPHARPEDGVNRLSLAITVIQNGVNFN
;
A
#
# COMPACT_ATOMS: atom_id res chain seq x y z
N MET A 1 17.83 -8.81 -1.94
CA MET A 1 16.43 -8.74 -1.48
C MET A 1 15.78 -7.37 -1.69
N LEU A 2 15.94 -6.34 -0.83
CA LEU A 2 15.19 -5.06 -1.02
C LEU A 2 15.48 -4.38 -2.37
N ARG A 3 16.74 -4.35 -2.78
CA ARG A 3 17.17 -3.80 -4.08
C ARG A 3 16.58 -4.54 -5.29
N GLU A 4 16.18 -5.80 -5.13
CA GLU A 4 15.56 -6.60 -6.19
C GLU A 4 14.04 -6.36 -6.28
N LEU A 5 13.40 -6.01 -5.15
CA LEU A 5 11.95 -5.81 -5.08
C LEU A 5 11.54 -4.35 -5.28
N ILE A 6 12.42 -3.40 -4.93
CA ILE A 6 12.13 -1.97 -4.97
C ILE A 6 12.89 -1.36 -6.15
N THR A 7 12.26 -1.43 -7.32
CA THR A 7 12.73 -0.89 -8.59
C THR A 7 11.90 0.34 -8.99
N SER A 8 12.35 1.09 -10.00
CA SER A 8 11.72 2.36 -10.39
C SER A 8 10.25 2.24 -10.81
N ASP A 9 9.82 1.07 -11.27
CA ASP A 9 8.44 0.80 -11.68
C ASP A 9 7.45 0.74 -10.50
N VAL A 10 7.91 0.45 -9.29
CA VAL A 10 7.09 0.35 -8.07
C VAL A 10 7.30 1.50 -7.08
N ILE A 11 8.04 2.54 -7.50
CA ILE A 11 8.20 3.76 -6.73
C ILE A 11 7.29 4.85 -7.32
N ARG A 12 6.37 5.36 -6.51
CA ARG A 12 5.47 6.47 -6.87
C ARG A 12 5.63 7.65 -5.92
N ILE A 13 5.49 8.86 -6.44
CA ILE A 13 5.48 10.09 -5.66
C ILE A 13 4.25 10.90 -6.07
N HIS A 14 3.42 11.23 -5.11
CA HIS A 14 2.22 12.05 -5.30
C HIS A 14 2.31 13.28 -4.41
N SER A 15 1.73 14.40 -4.85
CA SER A 15 1.62 15.58 -4.00
C SER A 15 0.68 15.32 -2.82
N ASP A 16 -0.47 14.69 -3.11
CA ASP A 16 -1.60 14.55 -2.19
C ASP A 16 -2.29 13.19 -2.34
N ALA A 17 -3.03 12.81 -1.30
CA ALA A 17 -4.13 11.85 -1.38
C ALA A 17 -5.33 12.39 -0.63
N THR A 18 -6.53 12.06 -1.11
CA THR A 18 -7.78 12.61 -0.57
C THR A 18 -8.07 12.09 0.84
N ASP A 19 -7.73 10.82 1.10
CA ASP A 19 -7.89 10.14 2.37
C ASP A 19 -6.95 8.93 2.44
N TRP A 20 -7.06 8.16 3.53
CA TRP A 20 -6.25 6.96 3.73
C TRP A 20 -6.54 5.85 2.70
N LYS A 21 -7.77 5.78 2.14
CA LYS A 21 -8.11 4.79 1.10
C LYS A 21 -7.42 5.11 -0.21
N ASP A 22 -7.43 6.39 -0.61
CA ASP A 22 -6.70 6.87 -1.79
C ASP A 22 -5.19 6.67 -1.62
N ALA A 23 -4.64 6.94 -0.42
CA ALA A 23 -3.23 6.68 -0.12
C ALA A 23 -2.83 5.21 -0.31
N ILE A 24 -3.68 4.28 0.14
CA ILE A 24 -3.45 2.84 0.00
C ILE A 24 -3.65 2.39 -1.45
N SER A 25 -4.71 2.86 -2.14
CA SER A 25 -4.90 2.64 -3.58
C SER A 25 -3.65 2.99 -4.36
N LYS A 26 -3.12 4.21 -4.18
CA LYS A 26 -1.90 4.70 -4.83
C LYS A 26 -0.66 3.88 -4.47
N SER A 27 -0.60 3.34 -3.25
CA SER A 27 0.50 2.49 -2.79
C SER A 27 0.48 1.10 -3.42
N CYS A 28 -0.71 0.61 -3.78
CA CYS A 28 -0.91 -0.71 -4.38
C CYS A 28 -0.96 -0.69 -5.91
N GLU A 29 -1.18 0.47 -6.54
CA GLU A 29 -1.41 0.63 -7.98
C GLU A 29 -0.36 -0.10 -8.84
N ALA A 30 0.93 0.17 -8.62
CA ALA A 30 2.00 -0.46 -9.39
C ALA A 30 2.06 -2.00 -9.22
N LEU A 31 1.64 -2.51 -8.06
CA LEU A 31 1.59 -3.95 -7.78
C LEU A 31 0.40 -4.64 -8.46
N ILE A 32 -0.70 -3.92 -8.66
CA ILE A 32 -1.83 -4.41 -9.47
C ILE A 32 -1.45 -4.38 -10.95
N GLU A 33 -0.88 -3.27 -11.43
CA GLU A 33 -0.45 -3.09 -12.83
C GLU A 33 0.51 -4.19 -13.28
N ASN A 34 1.43 -4.61 -12.41
CA ASN A 34 2.39 -5.67 -12.71
C ASN A 34 1.92 -7.08 -12.27
N GLY A 35 0.66 -7.22 -11.82
CA GLY A 35 0.02 -8.47 -11.43
C GLY A 35 0.64 -9.16 -10.20
N ALA A 36 1.37 -8.44 -9.35
CA ALA A 36 1.92 -9.01 -8.11
C ALA A 36 0.84 -9.26 -7.05
N ILE A 37 -0.23 -8.47 -7.08
CA ILE A 37 -1.42 -8.62 -6.25
C ILE A 37 -2.69 -8.45 -7.10
N GLU A 38 -3.77 -9.07 -6.64
CA GLU A 38 -5.12 -8.86 -7.16
C GLU A 38 -5.79 -7.64 -6.49
N PRO A 39 -6.79 -7.01 -7.14
CA PRO A 39 -7.55 -5.91 -6.52
C PRO A 39 -8.19 -6.27 -5.17
N SER A 40 -8.52 -7.55 -4.96
CA SER A 40 -9.05 -8.06 -3.68
C SER A 40 -8.10 -7.84 -2.50
N TYR A 41 -6.79 -7.74 -2.76
CA TYR A 41 -5.80 -7.50 -1.72
C TYR A 41 -5.97 -6.11 -1.10
N VAL A 42 -6.27 -5.11 -1.94
CA VAL A 42 -6.51 -3.73 -1.49
C VAL A 42 -7.80 -3.64 -0.68
N GLU A 43 -8.86 -4.31 -1.15
CA GLU A 43 -10.13 -4.42 -0.42
C GLU A 43 -9.95 -5.08 0.96
N ALA A 44 -9.07 -6.08 1.06
CA ALA A 44 -8.75 -6.72 2.34
C ALA A 44 -8.01 -5.77 3.31
N ILE A 45 -7.12 -4.92 2.80
CA ILE A 45 -6.48 -3.86 3.58
C ILE A 45 -7.53 -2.87 4.10
N TYR A 46 -8.48 -2.45 3.25
CA TYR A 46 -9.55 -1.53 3.67
C TYR A 46 -10.40 -2.09 4.79
N ARG A 47 -10.85 -3.35 4.65
CA ARG A 47 -11.63 -4.02 5.70
C ARG A 47 -10.85 -4.12 6.99
N SER A 48 -9.59 -4.51 6.91
CA SER A 48 -8.72 -4.62 8.09
C SER A 48 -8.52 -3.27 8.78
N HIS A 49 -8.37 -2.20 8.01
CA HIS A 49 -8.27 -0.85 8.56
C HIS A 49 -9.56 -0.41 9.24
N GLU A 50 -10.73 -0.67 8.63
CA GLU A 50 -12.03 -0.32 9.22
C GLU A 50 -12.33 -1.13 10.49
N GLU A 51 -11.90 -2.39 10.55
CA GLU A 51 -12.14 -3.29 11.68
C GLU A 51 -11.14 -3.09 12.84
N LEU A 52 -9.86 -2.91 12.53
CA LEU A 52 -8.76 -2.92 13.50
C LEU A 52 -8.09 -1.56 13.68
N GLY A 53 -8.45 -0.58 12.85
CA GLY A 53 -7.75 0.70 12.75
C GLY A 53 -6.42 0.59 11.99
N PRO A 54 -5.63 1.68 11.96
CA PRO A 54 -4.37 1.78 11.24
C PRO A 54 -3.20 1.06 11.93
N TYR A 55 -3.35 -0.21 12.31
CA TYR A 55 -2.32 -0.98 13.03
C TYR A 55 -1.00 -1.11 12.27
N TYR A 56 -1.03 -0.94 10.95
CA TYR A 56 0.13 -0.99 10.07
C TYR A 56 0.84 0.38 9.93
N VAL A 57 0.42 1.41 10.67
CA VAL A 57 1.23 2.63 10.87
C VAL A 57 2.35 2.29 11.86
N VAL A 58 3.55 2.12 11.33
CA VAL A 58 4.70 1.58 12.07
C VAL A 58 5.54 2.67 12.75
N GLY A 59 5.30 3.95 12.42
CA GLY A 59 5.97 5.07 13.04
C GLY A 59 5.48 6.42 12.50
N PRO A 60 5.97 7.54 13.06
CA PRO A 60 5.60 8.88 12.61
C PRO A 60 5.85 9.06 11.11
N GLY A 61 4.78 9.29 10.34
CA GLY A 61 4.83 9.49 8.89
C GLY A 61 5.07 8.23 8.06
N MET A 62 4.98 7.03 8.63
CA MET A 62 5.25 5.77 7.91
C MET A 62 4.16 4.73 8.15
N ALA A 63 3.59 4.22 7.05
CA ALA A 63 2.64 3.11 7.03
C ALA A 63 3.18 1.97 6.17
N MET A 64 2.86 0.73 6.54
CA MET A 64 3.19 -0.47 5.76
C MET A 64 1.90 -1.27 5.49
N PRO A 65 0.99 -0.78 4.64
CA PRO A 65 -0.29 -1.46 4.37
C PRO A 65 -0.06 -2.87 3.82
N HIS A 66 -0.70 -3.87 4.41
CA HIS A 66 -0.62 -5.26 4.00
C HIS A 66 -1.85 -6.05 4.47
N ALA A 67 -2.12 -7.15 3.77
CA ALA A 67 -3.11 -8.17 4.10
C ALA A 67 -2.48 -9.57 3.96
N ARG A 68 -3.28 -10.63 4.16
CA ARG A 68 -2.76 -12.00 4.14
C ARG A 68 -2.52 -12.49 2.71
N PRO A 69 -1.63 -13.46 2.49
CA PRO A 69 -1.37 -13.99 1.15
C PRO A 69 -2.62 -14.47 0.41
N GLU A 70 -3.54 -15.15 1.12
CA GLU A 70 -4.79 -15.67 0.54
C GLU A 70 -5.76 -14.57 0.07
N ASP A 71 -5.55 -13.31 0.45
CA ASP A 71 -6.41 -12.18 0.06
C ASP A 71 -6.09 -11.66 -1.36
N GLY A 72 -5.10 -12.26 -2.04
CA GLY A 72 -4.81 -11.98 -3.45
C GLY A 72 -3.34 -11.73 -3.79
N VAL A 73 -2.39 -12.30 -3.05
CA VAL A 73 -0.96 -12.18 -3.40
C VAL A 73 -0.58 -13.24 -4.43
N ASN A 74 -0.07 -12.81 -5.58
CA ASN A 74 0.41 -13.70 -6.63
C ASN A 74 1.91 -14.02 -6.48
N ARG A 75 2.71 -13.05 -6.00
CA ARG A 75 4.14 -13.22 -5.74
C ARG A 75 4.65 -12.22 -4.71
N LEU A 76 5.81 -12.53 -4.11
CA LEU A 76 6.54 -11.59 -3.26
C LEU A 76 6.83 -10.29 -4.00
N SER A 77 6.45 -9.15 -3.40
CA SER A 77 6.60 -7.83 -3.99
C SER A 77 6.61 -6.75 -2.93
N LEU A 78 7.13 -5.57 -3.28
CA LEU A 78 7.09 -4.35 -2.46
C LEU A 78 6.86 -3.15 -3.38
N ALA A 79 6.20 -2.12 -2.86
CA ALA A 79 6.09 -0.82 -3.50
C ALA A 79 6.41 0.29 -2.49
N ILE A 80 6.88 1.44 -2.98
CA ILE A 80 7.09 2.64 -2.17
C ILE A 80 6.27 3.77 -2.77
N THR A 81 5.43 4.38 -1.93
CA THR A 81 4.71 5.59 -2.28
C THR A 81 5.03 6.70 -1.28
N VAL A 82 5.39 7.87 -1.80
CA VAL A 82 5.57 9.10 -1.01
C VAL A 82 4.41 10.04 -1.33
N ILE A 83 3.72 10.50 -0.28
CA ILE A 83 2.67 11.52 -0.38
C ILE A 83 3.19 12.77 0.30
N GLN A 84 3.51 13.80 -0.49
CA GLN A 84 4.31 14.93 -0.03
C GLN A 84 3.64 15.75 1.08
N ASN A 85 2.32 15.93 0.99
CA ASN A 85 1.54 16.69 1.97
C ASN A 85 1.05 15.85 3.15
N GLY A 86 1.40 14.56 3.19
CA GLY A 86 0.95 13.63 4.22
C GLY A 86 -0.54 13.29 4.11
N VAL A 87 -0.97 12.32 4.92
CA VAL A 87 -2.35 11.82 4.97
C VAL A 87 -2.66 11.40 6.39
N ASN A 88 -3.88 11.70 6.87
CA ASN A 88 -4.36 11.18 8.14
C ASN A 88 -4.94 9.77 7.95
N PHE A 89 -4.51 8.83 8.79
CA PHE A 89 -4.94 7.42 8.81
C PHE A 89 -5.93 7.10 9.92
N ASN A 90 -6.41 8.11 10.67
CA ASN A 90 -7.46 7.97 11.69
C ASN A 90 -8.82 8.39 11.15
#